data_AF-A0A2E4PHC5-F1
#
_entry.id   AF-A0A2E4PHC5-F1
#
_cell.length_a   1.000
_cell.length_b   1.000
_cell.length_c   1.000
_cell.angle_alpha   90.00
_cell.angle_beta   90.00
_cell.angle_gamma   90.00
#
_symmetry.space_group_name_H-M   'P 1'
#
loop_
_entity.id
_entity.type
_entity.pdbx_description
1 polymer ?
#
loop_
_entity_poly.entity_id
_entity_poly.type
_entity_poly.pdbx_seq_one_letter_code
_entity_poly.pdbx_strand_id
1 'polypeptide(L)'
;MKHIFILISVLATFLFFNDINIQWEDEVTGDFSFSKKQSMKCEAWCYEFAGCTEIFAKRLSKDSMVCYTLPNEATHSTLHFYIVQDKICQPRIELNSITGTKKTYACNKGNMKIDKKMFRKEIIKADFEMQFHHDENPSKSMFWKGKIFTKIK
;
A
#
# COMPACT_ATOMS: atom_id res chain seq x y z
N MET A 1 15.85 -38.65 -28.83
CA MET A 1 14.52 -38.77 -28.20
C MET A 1 14.68 -38.86 -26.69
N LYS A 2 14.38 -37.77 -25.97
CA LYS A 2 13.59 -37.72 -24.73
C LYS A 2 13.70 -36.32 -24.16
N HIS A 3 12.59 -35.61 -24.29
CA HIS A 3 12.33 -34.28 -23.78
C HIS A 3 12.27 -34.30 -22.25
N ILE A 4 12.90 -33.33 -21.60
CA ILE A 4 12.46 -32.82 -20.30
C ILE A 4 12.58 -31.29 -20.38
N PHE A 5 11.56 -30.66 -20.95
CA PHE A 5 11.29 -29.25 -20.68
C PHE A 5 10.59 -29.21 -19.33
N ILE A 6 11.28 -28.77 -18.29
CA ILE A 6 10.63 -28.40 -17.02
C ILE A 6 9.91 -27.08 -17.31
N LEU A 7 8.65 -27.20 -17.71
CA LEU A 7 7.70 -26.09 -17.68
C LEU A 7 7.46 -25.79 -16.20
N ILE A 8 8.16 -24.79 -15.65
CA ILE A 8 7.78 -24.22 -14.36
C ILE A 8 6.47 -23.49 -14.63
N SER A 9 5.38 -24.24 -14.42
CA SER A 9 4.04 -23.72 -14.19
C SER A 9 4.16 -22.79 -12.98
N VAL A 10 4.41 -21.50 -13.23
CA VAL A 10 4.03 -20.46 -12.30
C VAL A 10 2.51 -20.47 -12.37
N LEU A 11 1.92 -21.36 -11.57
CA LEU A 11 0.53 -21.31 -11.17
C LEU A 11 0.42 -19.97 -10.44
N ALA A 12 0.22 -18.90 -11.21
CA ALA A 12 -0.27 -17.64 -10.71
C ALA A 12 -1.61 -18.01 -10.10
N THR A 13 -1.61 -18.26 -8.80
CA THR A 13 -2.81 -18.13 -8.00
C THR A 13 -3.26 -16.69 -8.26
N PHE A 14 -4.16 -16.54 -9.23
CA PHE A 14 -5.06 -15.41 -9.39
C PHE A 14 -5.93 -15.41 -8.14
N LEU A 15 -5.31 -15.08 -7.02
CA LEU A 15 -6.00 -14.45 -5.92
C LEU A 15 -6.56 -13.18 -6.55
N PHE A 16 -7.88 -13.07 -6.57
CA PHE A 16 -8.61 -11.89 -7.01
C PHE A 16 -8.24 -10.73 -6.09
N PHE A 17 -7.06 -10.16 -6.31
CA PHE A 17 -6.66 -8.91 -5.70
C PHE A 17 -7.29 -7.80 -6.52
N ASN A 18 -8.08 -6.97 -5.85
CA ASN A 18 -8.64 -5.78 -6.48
C ASN A 18 -7.51 -4.76 -6.64
N ASP A 19 -6.83 -4.85 -7.78
CA ASP A 19 -5.90 -3.83 -8.22
C ASP A 19 -6.65 -2.50 -8.35
N ILE A 20 -6.01 -1.42 -7.92
CA ILE A 20 -6.56 -0.08 -8.02
C ILE A 20 -5.81 0.65 -9.13
N ASN A 21 -6.54 1.18 -10.12
CA ASN A 21 -5.94 2.03 -11.15
C ASN A 21 -5.47 3.34 -10.52
N ILE A 22 -4.24 3.75 -10.85
CA ILE A 22 -3.68 5.02 -10.41
C ILE A 22 -4.32 6.16 -11.18
N GLN A 23 -4.80 7.16 -10.46
CA GLN A 23 -5.25 8.43 -11.04
C GLN A 23 -4.04 9.36 -11.14
N TRP A 24 -3.39 9.36 -12.30
CA TRP A 24 -2.25 10.22 -12.55
C TRP A 24 -2.70 11.68 -12.75
N GLU A 25 -2.26 12.56 -11.87
CA GLU A 25 -2.58 13.99 -11.90
C GLU A 25 -1.32 14.81 -12.20
N ASP A 26 -1.46 15.92 -12.94
CA ASP A 26 -0.33 16.81 -13.21
C ASP A 26 0.19 17.48 -11.93
N GLU A 27 -0.69 17.67 -10.96
CA GLU A 27 -0.40 18.12 -9.61
C GLU A 27 -1.46 17.59 -8.63
N VAL A 28 -1.01 16.92 -7.56
CA VAL A 28 -1.90 16.54 -6.45
C VAL A 28 -1.93 17.70 -5.44
N THR A 29 -3.10 18.27 -5.22
CA THR A 29 -3.31 19.41 -4.30
C THR A 29 -3.59 18.96 -2.86
N GLY A 30 -3.50 19.89 -1.91
CA GLY A 30 -3.75 19.64 -0.48
C GLY A 30 -2.56 19.96 0.42
N ASP A 31 -2.73 19.78 1.72
CA ASP A 31 -1.68 20.05 2.72
C ASP A 31 -0.64 18.92 2.76
N PHE A 32 0.52 19.19 2.16
CA PHE A 32 1.73 18.36 2.25
C PHE A 32 2.81 18.97 3.15
N SER A 33 2.47 19.90 4.05
CA SER A 33 3.44 20.56 4.94
C SER A 33 4.15 19.57 5.89
N PHE A 34 3.54 18.41 6.15
CA PHE A 34 4.12 17.30 6.92
C PHE A 34 5.44 16.77 6.32
N SER A 35 5.62 16.90 5.00
CA SER A 35 6.79 16.40 4.24
C SER A 35 8.14 16.90 4.73
N LYS A 36 8.16 17.97 5.54
CA LYS A 36 9.38 18.51 6.17
C LYS A 36 9.97 17.57 7.23
N LYS A 37 9.16 16.71 7.85
CA LYS A 37 9.56 15.84 8.97
C LYS A 37 9.06 14.40 8.85
N GLN A 38 8.02 14.17 8.08
CA GLN A 38 7.29 12.91 7.99
C GLN A 38 7.07 12.57 6.52
N SER A 39 6.93 11.29 6.20
CA SER A 39 6.64 10.86 4.82
C SER A 39 5.17 10.50 4.59
N MET A 40 4.36 10.47 5.64
CA MET A 40 2.93 10.21 5.57
C MET A 40 2.14 10.97 6.64
N LYS A 41 0.92 11.40 6.27
CA LYS A 41 -0.12 11.85 7.21
C LYS A 41 -1.37 11.03 6.91
N CYS A 42 -1.86 10.25 7.87
CA CYS A 42 -2.93 9.29 7.63
C CYS A 42 -3.90 9.13 8.80
N GLU A 43 -5.05 8.56 8.47
CA GLU A 43 -6.07 8.07 9.38
C GLU A 43 -6.39 6.62 8.98
N ALA A 44 -6.48 5.73 9.95
CA ALA A 44 -6.89 4.36 9.71
C ALA A 44 -7.82 3.89 10.83
N TRP A 45 -8.74 3.02 10.47
CA TRP A 45 -9.46 2.19 11.41
C TRP A 45 -9.15 0.74 11.08
N CYS A 46 -8.30 0.13 11.91
CA CYS A 46 -7.95 -1.28 11.91
C CYS A 46 -7.49 -1.69 13.32
N TYR A 47 -7.30 -2.98 13.54
CA TYR A 47 -6.87 -3.48 14.84
C TYR A 47 -5.48 -2.97 15.22
N GLU A 48 -5.29 -2.63 16.49
CA GLU A 48 -3.98 -2.28 17.06
C GLU A 48 -3.25 -1.19 16.25
N PHE A 49 -3.98 -0.13 15.88
CA PHE A 49 -3.45 1.05 15.19
C PHE A 49 -3.62 2.29 16.07
N ALA A 50 -2.51 2.98 16.33
CA ALA A 50 -2.48 4.24 17.09
C ALA A 50 -1.84 5.38 16.28
N GLY A 51 -1.66 5.19 14.97
CA GLY A 51 -1.08 6.19 14.07
C GLY A 51 0.18 5.71 13.37
N CYS A 52 0.46 6.33 12.23
CA CYS A 52 1.67 6.10 11.44
C CYS A 52 2.02 7.38 10.65
N THR A 53 3.29 7.80 10.73
CA THR A 53 3.78 9.03 10.09
C THR A 53 4.83 8.77 9.02
N GLU A 54 5.16 7.50 8.80
CA GLU A 54 6.22 7.09 7.88
C GLU A 54 5.74 6.01 6.93
N ILE A 55 6.07 6.19 5.66
CA ILE A 55 5.95 5.19 4.61
C ILE A 55 7.24 5.17 3.79
N PHE A 56 7.66 3.95 3.45
CA PHE A 56 8.85 3.68 2.67
C PHE A 56 8.44 3.26 1.27
N ALA A 57 9.13 3.79 0.26
CA ALA A 57 9.02 3.35 -1.12
C ALA A 57 10.37 2.79 -1.57
N LYS A 58 10.39 1.56 -2.07
CA LYS A 58 11.60 0.91 -2.56
C LYS A 58 11.38 0.36 -3.96
N ARG A 59 12.25 0.74 -4.90
CA ARG A 59 12.25 0.21 -6.26
C ARG A 59 12.63 -1.28 -6.23
N LEU A 60 11.83 -2.09 -6.91
CA LEU A 60 12.07 -3.53 -7.07
C LEU A 60 12.58 -3.83 -8.48
N SER A 61 12.09 -3.12 -9.48
CA SER A 61 12.55 -3.18 -10.87
C SER A 61 12.32 -1.84 -11.58
N LYS A 62 12.55 -1.80 -12.90
CA LYS A 62 12.25 -0.62 -13.73
C LYS A 62 10.80 -0.15 -13.56
N ASP A 63 9.88 -1.10 -13.53
CA ASP A 63 8.43 -0.84 -13.61
C ASP A 63 7.68 -1.23 -12.33
N SER A 64 8.40 -1.56 -11.25
CA SER A 64 7.78 -1.95 -9.98
C SER A 64 8.49 -1.40 -8.76
N MET A 65 7.71 -1.08 -7.73
CA MET A 65 8.18 -0.71 -6.40
C MET A 65 7.22 -1.21 -5.33
N VAL A 66 7.73 -1.34 -4.12
CA VAL A 66 6.95 -1.66 -2.93
C VAL A 66 6.82 -0.42 -2.04
N CYS A 67 5.62 -0.23 -1.50
CA CYS A 67 5.32 0.80 -0.53
C CYS A 67 4.83 0.14 0.75
N TYR A 68 5.39 0.52 1.89
CA TYR A 68 5.00 -0.05 3.17
C TYR A 68 5.25 0.87 4.35
N THR A 69 4.44 0.70 5.39
CA THR A 69 4.67 1.31 6.71
C THR A 69 5.36 0.29 7.63
N LEU A 70 5.96 0.78 8.72
CA LEU A 70 6.53 -0.07 9.76
C LEU A 70 5.66 -0.05 11.01
N PRO A 71 5.67 -1.11 11.82
CA PRO A 71 5.07 -1.07 13.14
C PRO A 71 5.87 -0.11 14.05
N ASN A 72 5.25 0.34 15.13
CA ASN A 72 5.91 1.08 16.20
C ASN A 72 5.39 0.59 17.56
N GLU A 73 5.80 1.24 18.65
CA GLU A 73 5.41 0.84 20.02
C GLU A 73 3.89 0.83 20.25
N ALA A 74 3.12 1.58 19.47
CA ALA A 74 1.67 1.72 19.63
C ALA A 74 0.86 1.19 18.43
N THR A 75 1.52 0.81 17.33
CA THR A 75 0.88 0.34 16.10
C THR A 75 1.50 -0.98 15.66
N HIS A 76 0.67 -2.02 15.63
CA HIS A 76 1.01 -3.38 15.21
C HIS A 76 0.41 -3.77 13.85
N SER A 77 -0.34 -2.85 13.24
CA SER A 77 -0.85 -2.96 11.87
C SER A 77 -0.03 -2.13 10.90
N THR A 78 0.37 -2.73 9.78
CA THR A 78 1.10 -2.03 8.71
C THR A 78 0.32 -2.02 7.40
N LEU A 79 0.47 -0.96 6.61
CA LEU A 79 -0.04 -0.88 5.24
C LEU A 79 1.05 -1.37 4.29
N HIS A 80 0.70 -2.25 3.36
CA HIS A 80 1.58 -2.73 2.30
C HIS A 80 0.86 -2.68 0.95
N PHE A 81 1.55 -2.22 -0.09
CA PHE A 81 1.10 -2.34 -1.47
C PHE A 81 2.27 -2.26 -2.44
N TYR A 82 2.04 -2.66 -3.68
CA TYR A 82 2.99 -2.48 -4.78
C TYR A 82 2.45 -1.44 -5.75
N ILE A 83 3.35 -0.71 -6.38
CA ILE A 83 3.06 0.07 -7.59
C ILE A 83 3.71 -0.69 -8.74
N VAL A 84 2.90 -1.17 -9.68
CA VAL A 84 3.36 -1.88 -10.88
C VAL A 84 2.74 -1.18 -12.08
N GLN A 85 3.59 -0.54 -12.89
CA GLN A 85 3.14 0.35 -13.97
C GLN A 85 2.13 1.39 -13.44
N ASP A 86 0.89 1.35 -13.92
CA ASP A 86 -0.19 2.30 -13.59
C ASP A 86 -1.18 1.76 -12.55
N LYS A 87 -0.79 0.75 -11.78
CA LYS A 87 -1.66 0.07 -10.81
C LYS A 87 -1.07 -0.02 -9.43
N ILE A 88 -1.94 0.07 -8.44
CA ILE A 88 -1.68 -0.36 -7.06
C ILE A 88 -2.09 -1.82 -6.94
N CYS A 89 -1.11 -2.68 -6.68
CA CYS A 89 -1.31 -4.13 -6.60
C CYS A 89 -1.20 -4.62 -5.16
N GLN A 90 -2.03 -5.61 -4.83
CA GLN A 90 -2.09 -6.25 -3.50
C GLN A 90 -2.06 -5.28 -2.30
N PRO A 91 -2.88 -4.21 -2.29
CA PRO A 91 -2.98 -3.38 -1.11
C PRO A 91 -3.57 -4.21 0.04
N ARG A 92 -2.93 -4.15 1.20
CA ARG A 92 -3.32 -4.93 2.37
C ARG A 92 -2.86 -4.31 3.68
N ILE A 93 -3.58 -4.64 4.74
CA ILE A 93 -3.12 -4.41 6.11
C ILE A 93 -2.54 -5.72 6.66
N GLU A 94 -1.33 -5.67 7.21
CA GLU A 94 -0.73 -6.79 7.94
C GLU A 94 -0.75 -6.49 9.43
N LEU A 95 -1.49 -7.28 10.21
CA LEU A 95 -1.54 -7.21 11.66
C LEU A 95 -0.57 -8.25 12.25
N ASN A 96 0.33 -7.79 13.11
CA ASN A 96 1.16 -8.64 13.95
C ASN A 96 0.80 -8.41 15.43
N SER A 97 -0.30 -9.00 15.87
CA SER A 97 -0.93 -8.71 17.16
C SER A 97 0.00 -8.99 18.35
N ILE A 98 -0.11 -8.17 19.39
CA ILE A 98 0.53 -8.41 20.70
C ILE A 98 0.10 -9.74 21.35
N THR A 99 -1.04 -10.31 20.93
CA THR A 99 -1.53 -11.62 21.38
C THR A 99 -0.90 -12.79 20.62
N GLY A 100 0.03 -12.54 19.69
CA GLY A 100 0.73 -13.55 18.89
C GLY A 100 0.02 -13.94 17.59
N THR A 101 -1.14 -13.36 17.30
CA THR A 101 -1.88 -13.64 16.06
C THR A 101 -1.37 -12.79 14.90
N LYS A 102 -1.11 -13.40 13.75
CA LYS A 102 -0.83 -12.69 12.49
C LYS A 102 -2.00 -12.78 11.54
N LYS A 103 -2.41 -11.64 10.97
CA LYS A 103 -3.52 -11.57 10.00
C LYS A 103 -3.21 -10.62 8.86
N THR A 104 -3.84 -10.87 7.72
CA THR A 104 -3.76 -10.03 6.54
C THR A 104 -5.17 -9.69 6.07
N TYR A 105 -5.43 -8.40 5.92
CA TYR A 105 -6.70 -7.88 5.43
C TYR A 105 -6.49 -7.33 4.02
N ALA A 106 -7.04 -8.01 3.02
CA ALA A 106 -6.92 -7.60 1.63
C ALA A 106 -7.80 -6.38 1.34
N CYS A 107 -7.32 -5.47 0.49
CA CYS A 107 -8.09 -4.35 0.00
C CYS A 107 -9.23 -4.83 -0.90
N ASN A 108 -10.43 -4.28 -0.70
CA ASN A 108 -11.59 -4.58 -1.52
C ASN A 108 -11.93 -3.45 -2.49
N LYS A 109 -11.60 -2.20 -2.18
CA LYS A 109 -11.71 -1.05 -3.08
C LYS A 109 -10.86 0.11 -2.57
N GLY A 110 -10.53 1.03 -3.46
CA GLY A 110 -9.87 2.25 -3.08
C GLY A 110 -9.62 3.16 -4.27
N ASN A 111 -8.97 4.29 -3.99
CA ASN A 111 -8.49 5.24 -4.97
C ASN A 111 -7.12 5.76 -4.52
N MET A 112 -6.26 6.06 -5.50
CA MET A 112 -4.99 6.73 -5.26
C MET A 112 -4.68 7.68 -6.41
N LYS A 113 -4.43 8.94 -6.07
CA LYS A 113 -3.94 9.96 -6.98
C LYS A 113 -2.45 10.14 -6.80
N ILE A 114 -1.68 10.14 -7.88
CA ILE A 114 -0.23 10.36 -7.84
C ILE A 114 0.15 11.54 -8.73
N ASP A 115 0.98 12.42 -8.18
CA ASP A 115 1.53 13.59 -8.87
C ASP A 115 2.59 13.16 -9.90
N LYS A 116 2.27 13.30 -11.19
CA LYS A 116 3.15 12.92 -12.31
C LYS A 116 4.48 13.65 -12.27
N LYS A 117 4.49 14.95 -11.92
CA LYS A 117 5.70 15.78 -11.93
C LYS A 117 6.66 15.34 -10.83
N MET A 118 6.15 15.03 -9.64
CA MET A 118 6.94 14.51 -8.54
C MET A 118 7.40 13.08 -8.78
N PHE A 119 6.56 12.24 -9.38
CA PHE A 119 6.93 10.86 -9.69
C PHE A 119 8.12 10.79 -10.66
N ARG A 120 8.18 11.66 -11.67
CA ARG A 120 9.36 11.82 -12.55
C ARG A 120 10.64 12.23 -11.82
N LYS A 121 10.52 12.80 -10.61
CA LYS A 121 11.65 13.15 -9.73
C LYS A 121 11.90 12.09 -8.66
N GLU A 122 11.39 10.88 -8.87
CA GLU A 122 11.48 9.76 -7.94
C GLU A 122 10.89 10.05 -6.55
N ILE A 123 9.79 10.81 -6.52
CA ILE A 123 9.02 11.12 -5.31
C ILE A 123 7.59 10.65 -5.50
N ILE A 124 7.11 9.81 -4.58
CA ILE A 124 5.68 9.52 -4.45
C ILE A 124 5.06 10.67 -3.66
N LYS A 125 4.38 11.58 -4.36
CA LYS A 125 3.46 12.55 -3.78
C LYS A 125 2.05 12.11 -4.14
N ALA A 126 1.29 11.63 -3.16
CA ALA A 126 0.01 10.97 -3.40
C ALA A 126 -1.06 11.30 -2.35
N ASP A 127 -2.31 11.16 -2.77
CA ASP A 127 -3.51 11.17 -1.93
C ASP A 127 -4.23 9.84 -2.13
N PHE A 128 -4.64 9.18 -1.05
CA PHE A 128 -5.21 7.84 -1.15
C PHE A 128 -6.29 7.58 -0.11
N GLU A 129 -7.20 6.67 -0.46
CA GLU A 129 -8.19 6.10 0.42
C GLU A 129 -8.46 4.65 -0.01
N MET A 130 -8.32 3.72 0.94
CA MET A 130 -8.51 2.29 0.71
C MET A 130 -9.42 1.70 1.79
N GLN A 131 -10.25 0.74 1.38
CA GLN A 131 -11.11 -0.06 2.24
C GLN A 131 -10.70 -1.53 2.14
N PHE A 132 -10.78 -2.23 3.26
CA PHE A 132 -10.27 -3.59 3.42
C PHE A 132 -11.40 -4.53 3.84
N HIS A 133 -11.26 -5.80 3.50
CA HIS A 133 -12.11 -6.85 4.03
C HIS A 133 -11.96 -6.95 5.53
N HIS A 134 -13.06 -7.23 6.22
CA HIS A 134 -13.13 -7.31 7.67
C HIS A 134 -14.06 -8.45 8.07
N ASP A 135 -13.60 -9.67 7.83
CA ASP A 135 -14.42 -10.87 7.92
C ASP A 135 -14.89 -11.16 9.35
N GLU A 136 -14.13 -10.73 10.36
CA GLU A 136 -14.49 -10.86 11.78
C GLU A 136 -15.60 -9.91 12.21
N ASN A 137 -15.75 -8.78 11.51
CA ASN A 137 -16.85 -7.86 11.75
C ASN A 137 -17.25 -7.11 10.46
N PRO A 138 -18.02 -7.76 9.58
CA PRO A 138 -18.39 -7.21 8.28
C PRO A 138 -19.20 -5.91 8.35
N SER A 139 -19.81 -5.63 9.51
CA SER A 139 -20.58 -4.40 9.75
C SER A 139 -19.71 -3.16 10.00
N LYS A 140 -18.41 -3.34 10.31
CA LYS A 140 -17.47 -2.24 10.57
C LYS A 140 -16.50 -2.08 9.41
N SER A 141 -16.45 -0.87 8.86
CA SER A 141 -15.52 -0.52 7.79
C SER A 141 -14.08 -0.52 8.29
N MET A 142 -13.22 -1.35 7.69
CA MET A 142 -11.77 -1.27 7.86
C MET A 142 -11.19 -0.41 6.73
N PHE A 143 -10.40 0.61 7.09
CA PHE A 143 -9.89 1.56 6.10
C PHE A 143 -8.52 2.13 6.47
N TRP A 144 -7.83 2.64 5.45
CA TRP A 144 -6.64 3.46 5.59
C TRP A 144 -6.67 4.53 4.51
N LYS A 145 -6.56 5.81 4.91
CA LYS A 145 -6.57 6.95 4.02
C LYS A 145 -5.55 7.99 4.44
N GLY A 146 -5.06 8.80 3.52
CA GLY A 146 -4.09 9.83 3.84
C GLY A 146 -3.32 10.34 2.66
N LYS A 147 -2.21 11.02 2.97
CA LYS A 147 -1.31 11.62 1.99
C LYS A 147 0.11 11.11 2.21
N ILE A 148 0.82 10.91 1.10
CA ILE A 148 2.19 10.38 1.05
C ILE A 148 3.08 11.43 0.40
N PHE A 149 4.27 11.64 0.98
CA PHE A 149 5.35 12.37 0.35
C PHE A 149 6.67 11.65 0.70
N THR A 150 7.13 10.75 -0.16
CA THR A 150 8.34 9.95 0.10
C THR A 150 9.19 9.80 -1.15
N LYS A 151 10.51 9.74 -0.97
CA LYS A 151 11.45 9.42 -2.06
C LYS A 151 11.43 7.91 -2.31
N ILE A 152 11.50 7.53 -3.58
CA ILE A 152 11.73 6.15 -3.99
C ILE A 152 13.21 5.85 -3.75
N LYS A 153 13.50 4.80 -2.99
CA LYS A 153 14.85 4.31 -2.70
C LYS A 153 15.20 3.09 -3.54
#